data_AF-A0A7Y3MIT8-F1
#
_entry.id   AF-A0A7Y3MIT8-F1
#
_cell.length_a   1.000
_cell.length_b   1.000
_cell.length_c   1.000
_cell.angle_alpha   90.00
_cell.angle_beta   90.00
_cell.angle_gamma   90.00
#
_symmetry.space_group_name_H-M   'P 1'
#
loop_
_entity.id
_entity.type
_entity.pdbx_description
1 polymer ?
#
loop_
_entity_poly.entity_id
_entity_poly.type
_entity_poly.pdbx_seq_one_letter_code
_entity_poly.pdbx_strand_id
1 'polypeptide(L)' 'MDYNQKIKLDLGFIGSKDEAAEMRNVGSRTRVRSELESEVEKFLNSGGSIQNIEPNVMADPPKKPESNYGSRPI' A
#
# COMPACT_ATOMS: atom_id res chain seq x y z
N MET A 1 -9.38 7.80 27.82
CA MET A 1 -8.36 7.72 26.76
C MET A 1 -8.65 6.44 26.00
N ASP A 2 -9.38 6.52 24.90
CA ASP A 2 -9.87 5.34 24.19
C ASP A 2 -8.77 4.75 23.31
N TYR A 3 -8.22 3.64 23.77
CA TYR A 3 -7.10 2.92 23.16
C TYR A 3 -7.46 2.26 21.81
N ASN A 4 -8.75 2.17 21.50
CA ASN A 4 -9.29 1.46 20.33
C ASN A 4 -9.31 2.28 19.03
N GLN A 5 -8.91 3.55 19.05
CA GLN A 5 -9.00 4.44 17.88
C GLN A 5 -7.63 4.73 17.22
N LYS A 6 -6.52 4.23 17.79
CA LYS A 6 -5.15 4.54 17.35
C LYS A 6 -4.35 3.35 16.82
N ILE A 7 -5.01 2.40 16.17
CA ILE A 7 -4.29 1.46 15.32
C ILE A 7 -4.84 1.61 13.90
N LYS A 8 -4.43 2.70 13.24
CA LYS A 8 -4.07 2.57 11.83
C LYS A 8 -2.83 1.68 11.86
N LEU A 9 -3.01 0.36 11.77
CA LEU A 9 -1.89 -0.54 11.52
C LEU A 9 -1.25 -0.01 10.26
N ASP A 10 -0.06 0.55 10.37
CA ASP A 10 0.72 0.89 9.20
C ASP A 10 0.98 -0.44 8.47
N LEU A 11 0.27 -0.69 7.37
CA LEU A 11 0.44 -1.91 6.58
C LEU A 11 1.90 -2.07 6.14
N GLY A 12 2.67 -0.98 6.05
CA GLY A 12 4.11 -1.01 5.80
C GLY A 12 4.94 -1.51 6.99
N PHE A 13 4.40 -1.48 8.20
CA PHE A 13 5.04 -2.00 9.41
C PHE A 13 4.78 -3.51 9.60
N ILE A 14 3.66 -4.03 9.10
CA ILE A 14 3.30 -5.46 9.19
C ILE A 14 4.29 -6.28 8.35
N GLY A 15 5.01 -7.21 8.98
CA GLY A 15 6.06 -8.01 8.32
C GLY A 15 7.44 -7.34 8.26
N SER A 16 7.58 -6.10 8.75
CA SER A 16 8.89 -5.45 8.93
C SER A 16 9.72 -6.18 9.99
N LYS A 17 11.05 -6.07 9.90
CA LYS A 17 11.97 -6.55 10.95
C LYS A 17 11.71 -5.87 12.30
N ASP A 18 11.21 -4.64 12.28
CA ASP A 18 10.92 -3.81 13.46
C ASP A 18 9.58 -4.17 14.14
N GLU A 19 8.80 -5.07 13.55
CA GLU A 19 7.55 -5.55 14.12
C GLU A 19 7.80 -6.33 15.43
N ALA A 20 7.09 -5.95 16.50
CA ALA A 20 7.15 -6.64 17.79
C ALA A 20 6.75 -8.11 17.64
N ALA A 21 7.49 -9.02 18.32
CA ALA A 21 7.26 -10.46 18.22
C ALA A 21 5.82 -10.86 18.60
N GLU A 22 5.20 -10.15 19.54
CA GLU A 22 3.79 -10.34 19.95
C GLU A 22 2.80 -10.09 18.82
N MET A 23 3.13 -9.22 17.86
CA MET A 23 2.29 -8.92 16.69
C MET A 23 2.49 -9.92 15.54
N ARG A 24 3.56 -10.72 15.57
CA ARG A 24 3.84 -11.79 14.59
C ARG A 24 3.12 -13.09 14.92
N ASN A 25 1.87 -13.01 15.34
CA ASN A 25 1.07 -14.19 15.66
C ASN A 25 -0.06 -14.39 14.61
N VAL A 26 -0.67 -15.58 14.61
CA VAL A 26 -1.75 -15.88 13.66
C VAL A 26 -3.00 -15.06 13.96
N GLY A 27 -3.34 -14.87 15.24
CA GLY A 27 -4.52 -14.12 15.67
C GLY A 27 -4.49 -12.64 15.32
N SER A 28 -3.33 -11.98 15.39
CA SER A 28 -3.14 -10.59 14.98
C SER A 28 -3.31 -10.45 13.47
N ARG A 29 -2.75 -11.37 12.68
CA ARG A 29 -2.93 -11.41 11.22
C ARG A 29 -4.38 -11.67 10.82
N THR A 30 -5.11 -12.51 11.56
CA THR A 30 -6.54 -12.75 11.31
C THR A 30 -7.37 -11.48 11.49
N ARG A 31 -7.09 -10.66 12.51
CA ARG A 31 -7.79 -9.38 12.72
C ARG A 31 -7.58 -8.42 11.56
N VAL A 32 -6.32 -8.21 11.16
CA VAL A 32 -5.96 -7.38 9.99
C VAL A 32 -6.68 -7.88 8.74
N ARG A 33 -6.69 -9.20 8.53
CA ARG A 33 -7.36 -9.81 7.39
C ARG A 33 -8.87 -9.54 7.39
N SER A 34 -9.54 -9.70 8.54
CA SER A 34 -10.98 -9.46 8.65
C SER A 34 -11.36 -7.99 8.42
N GLU A 35 -10.53 -7.05 8.89
CA GLU A 35 -10.73 -5.62 8.63
C GLU A 35 -10.58 -5.31 7.13
N LEU A 36 -9.52 -5.83 6.51
CA LEU A 36 -9.29 -5.69 5.06
C LEU A 36 -10.44 -6.29 4.24
N GLU A 37 -10.94 -7.48 4.60
CA GLU A 37 -12.07 -8.12 3.93
C GLU A 37 -13.32 -7.23 3.97
N SER A 38 -13.63 -6.64 5.13
CA SER A 38 -14.76 -5.69 5.27
C SER A 38 -14.58 -4.42 4.42
N GLU A 39 -13.37 -3.88 4.35
CA GLU A 39 -13.08 -2.71 3.52
C GLU A 39 -13.19 -3.01 2.03
N VAL A 40 -12.70 -4.18 1.60
CA VAL A 40 -12.85 -4.65 0.21
C VAL A 40 -14.33 -4.81 -0.15
N GLU A 41 -15.14 -5.41 0.70
CA GLU A 41 -16.59 -5.54 0.47
C GLU A 41 -17.27 -4.17 0.33
N LYS A 42 -16.94 -3.21 1.20
CA LYS A 42 -17.46 -1.84 1.10
C LYS A 42 -17.05 -1.15 -0.19
N PHE A 43 -15.81 -1.35 -0.63
CA PHE A 43 -15.29 -0.79 -1.89
C PHE A 43 -16.02 -1.37 -3.11
N LEU A 44 -16.27 -2.68 -3.13
CA LEU A 44 -17.03 -3.31 -4.21
C LEU A 44 -18.49 -2.87 -4.21
N ASN A 45 -19.12 -2.79 -3.03
CA ASN A 45 -20.52 -2.35 -2.89
C ASN A 45 -20.73 -0.88 -3.24
N SER A 46 -19.71 -0.02 -3.08
CA SER A 46 -19.77 1.38 -3.50
C SER A 46 -19.60 1.58 -5.02
N GLY A 47 -19.42 0.49 -5.78
CA GLY A 47 -19.23 0.51 -7.23
C GLY A 47 -17.77 0.54 -7.66
N GLY A 48 -16.82 0.35 -6.73
CA GLY A 48 -15.42 0.12 -7.05
C GLY A 48 -15.21 -1.21 -7.78
N SER A 49 -14.15 -1.30 -8.58
CA SER A 49 -13.76 -2.52 -9.27
C SER A 49 -12.27 -2.81 -9.08
N ILE A 50 -11.94 -4.09 -8.98
CA ILE A 50 -10.55 -4.55 -8.89
C ILE A 50 -10.12 -4.98 -10.29
N GLN A 51 -9.04 -4.39 -10.79
CA GLN A 51 -8.45 -4.73 -12.08
C GLN A 51 -7.16 -5.51 -11.85
N ASN A 52 -7.01 -6.63 -12.55
CA ASN A 52 -5.73 -7.35 -12.58
C ASN A 52 -4.82 -6.69 -13.62
N ILE A 53 -3.61 -6.31 -13.21
CA ILE A 53 -2.64 -5.61 -14.06
C ILE A 53 -1.48 -6.57 -14.32
N GLU A 54 -1.12 -6.75 -15.59
CA GLU A 54 0.02 -7.58 -15.96
C GLU A 54 1.35 -6.96 -15.47
N PRO A 55 2.36 -7.77 -15.10
CA PRO A 55 3.60 -7.27 -14.49
C PRO A 55 4.39 -6.21 -15.29
N ASN A 56 4.17 -6.14 -16.61
CA ASN A 56 4.92 -5.28 -17.53
C ASN A 56 4.11 -4.06 -18.03
N VAL A 57 2.98 -3.74 -17.38
CA VAL A 57 2.19 -2.55 -17.74
C VAL A 57 2.77 -1.33 -17.03
N MET A 58 3.38 -0.44 -17.80
CA MET A 58 3.82 0.88 -17.32
C MET A 58 2.80 1.93 -17.79
N ALA A 59 2.27 2.73 -16.86
CA ALA A 59 1.20 3.70 -17.15
C ALA A 59 1.67 4.85 -18.06
N ASP A 60 2.95 5.24 -17.96
CA ASP A 60 3.58 6.21 -18.83
C ASP A 60 4.69 5.53 -19.63
N PRO A 61 4.73 5.64 -20.97
CA PRO A 61 5.88 5.19 -21.74
C PRO A 61 7.14 5.99 -21.34
N PRO A 62 8.35 5.40 -21.44
CA PRO A 62 9.58 6.13 -21.15
C PRO A 62 9.68 7.37 -22.04
N LYS A 63 9.72 8.56 -21.44
CA LYS A 63 9.89 9.81 -22.18
C LYS A 63 11.36 10.03 -22.50
N LYS A 64 11.62 10.53 -23.72
CA LYS A 64 12.97 10.91 -24.14
C LYS A 64 13.52 11.96 -23.16
N PRO A 65 14.74 11.81 -22.62
CA PRO A 65 15.34 12.84 -21.78
C PRO A 65 15.56 14.12 -22.62
N GLU A 66 15.14 15.26 -22.08
CA GLU A 66 15.49 16.56 -22.64
C GLU A 66 16.97 16.84 -22.37
N SER A 67 17.75 17.04 -23.43
CA SER A 67 19.17 17.36 -23.33
C SER A 67 19.34 18.83 -22.95
N ASN A 68 19.31 19.13 -21.66
CA ASN A 68 19.57 20.50 -21.17
C ASN A 68 21.05 20.74 -20.81
N TYR A 69 21.95 19.92 -21.35
CA TYR A 69 23.38 20.10 -21.19
C TYR A 69 23.87 21.26 -22.06
N GLY A 70 24.52 22.26 -21.44
CA GLY A 70 25.04 23.45 -22.14
C GLY A 70 24.16 24.71 -22.06
N SER A 71 23.04 24.69 -21.32
CA SER A 71 22.20 25.89 -21.09
C SER A 71 22.73 26.82 -19.99
N ARG A 72 23.78 26.39 -19.28
CA ARG A 72 24.51 27.22 -18.30
C ARG A 72 25.87 27.59 -18.90
N PRO A 73 26.21 28.89 -18.97
CA PRO A 73 27.56 29.29 -19.35
C PRO A 73 28.58 28.73 -18.36
N ILE A 74 29.72 28.27 -18.89
CA ILE A 74 30.88 27.79 -18.14
C ILE A 74 31.75 28.95 -17.64
#